data_AF-A0A950E9Q3-F1
#
_entry.id   AF-A0A950E9Q3-F1
#
_cell.length_a   1.000
_cell.length_b   1.000
_cell.length_c   1.000
_cell.angle_alpha   90.00
_cell.angle_beta   90.00
_cell.angle_gamma   90.00
#
_symmetry.space_group_name_H-M   'P 1'
#
loop_
_entity.id
_entity.type
_entity.pdbx_description
1 polymer ?
#
loop_
_entity_poly.entity_id
_entity_poly.type
_entity_poly.pdbx_seq_one_letter_code
_entity_poly.pdbx_strand_id
1 'polypeptide(L)'
;MKTLFFVIILAATVVARANDSLSPNRQYAVRAQDVITLIDAKSGQSLLMLDHDTNGLVKVEIAWAPDSTKVGIILSAPRGSAVIGAWFDGGAWHKTIELDADSAGFTQRAEAEYGGRLVSEGRSFCAWKTASALRVQGTMKFASGRQCDYQYLLEFQPDAQRHLDAGGFEEGALVPKDFRLE
;
A
#
# COMPACT_ATOMS: atom_id res chain seq x y z
N MET A 1 8.51 15.69 -38.15
CA MET A 1 8.80 15.86 -36.70
C MET A 1 7.54 15.51 -35.92
N LYS A 2 7.52 14.38 -35.21
CA LYS A 2 6.42 14.00 -34.31
C LYS A 2 6.80 14.45 -32.90
N THR A 3 6.10 15.44 -32.37
CA THR A 3 6.27 15.93 -31.01
C THR A 3 5.61 14.92 -30.06
N LEU A 4 6.43 14.20 -29.28
CA LEU A 4 5.95 13.30 -28.23
C LEU A 4 5.68 14.14 -26.97
N PHE A 5 4.41 14.27 -26.58
CA PHE A 5 4.04 14.86 -25.29
C PHE A 5 4.23 13.80 -24.19
N PHE A 6 5.21 14.00 -23.31
CA PHE A 6 5.28 13.30 -22.04
C PHE A 6 4.30 13.96 -21.07
N VAL A 7 3.18 13.31 -20.79
CA VAL A 7 2.32 13.67 -19.66
C VAL A 7 2.90 12.99 -18.42
N ILE A 8 3.56 13.77 -17.57
CA ILE A 8 3.93 13.34 -16.22
C ILE A 8 2.66 13.47 -15.37
N ILE A 9 1.96 12.35 -15.15
CA ILE A 9 0.80 12.32 -14.25
C ILE A 9 1.33 12.23 -12.82
N LEU A 10 1.28 13.34 -12.10
CA LEU A 10 1.59 13.40 -10.67
C LEU A 10 0.50 12.65 -9.89
N ALA A 11 0.86 11.56 -9.22
CA ALA A 11 -0.01 10.93 -8.23
C ALA A 11 -0.01 11.79 -6.96
N ALA A 12 -1.20 12.21 -6.50
CA ALA A 12 -1.32 13.02 -5.29
C ALA A 12 -1.14 12.14 -4.05
N THR A 13 -0.04 12.33 -3.32
CA THR A 13 0.16 11.78 -1.98
C THR A 13 -0.64 12.63 -0.99
N VAL A 14 -1.77 12.12 -0.49
CA VAL A 14 -2.56 12.85 0.52
C VAL A 14 -2.21 12.32 1.91
N VAL A 15 -1.63 13.18 2.74
CA VAL A 15 -1.51 12.94 4.19
C VAL A 15 -2.84 13.38 4.82
N ALA A 16 -3.77 12.47 5.00
CA ALA A 16 -5.09 12.79 5.55
C ALA A 16 -5.21 12.36 7.03
N ARG A 17 -5.44 13.34 7.91
CA ARG A 17 -6.16 13.12 9.18
C ARG A 17 -7.55 13.80 9.21
N ALA A 18 -8.03 14.34 8.09
CA ALA A 18 -9.36 14.97 8.02
C ALA A 18 -10.05 14.96 6.64
N ASN A 19 -9.39 14.56 5.55
CA ASN A 19 -9.98 14.57 4.21
C ASN A 19 -10.01 13.15 3.64
N ASP A 20 -11.20 12.66 3.31
CA ASP A 20 -11.34 11.36 2.64
C ASP A 20 -10.52 11.34 1.33
N SER A 21 -9.75 10.28 1.12
CA SER A 21 -8.99 10.09 -0.12
C SER A 21 -9.91 9.52 -1.19
N LEU A 22 -10.34 10.37 -2.12
CA LEU A 22 -11.29 10.00 -3.18
C LEU A 22 -10.62 9.17 -4.28
N SER A 23 -11.34 8.15 -4.72
CA SER A 23 -11.07 7.42 -5.97
C SER A 23 -11.13 8.36 -7.19
N PRO A 24 -10.52 8.00 -8.33
CA PRO A 24 -10.47 8.87 -9.52
C PRO A 24 -11.86 9.22 -10.06
N ASN A 25 -12.79 8.28 -10.00
CA ASN A 25 -14.18 8.49 -10.41
C ASN A 25 -15.05 9.16 -9.32
N ARG A 26 -14.48 9.42 -8.14
CA ARG A 26 -15.12 10.03 -6.96
C ARG A 26 -16.34 9.28 -6.43
N GLN A 27 -16.49 8.00 -6.76
CA GLN A 27 -17.59 7.18 -6.25
C GLN A 27 -17.26 6.57 -4.88
N TYR A 28 -15.97 6.35 -4.62
CA TYR A 28 -15.47 5.74 -3.40
C TYR A 28 -14.44 6.63 -2.72
N ALA A 29 -14.29 6.46 -1.42
CA ALA A 29 -13.25 7.13 -0.66
C ALA A 29 -12.66 6.21 0.41
N VAL A 30 -11.37 6.41 0.73
CA VAL A 30 -10.76 5.86 1.94
C VAL A 30 -10.78 6.94 3.02
N ARG A 31 -11.39 6.62 4.16
CA ARG A 31 -11.39 7.44 5.36
C ARG A 31 -10.43 6.85 6.39
N ALA A 32 -9.44 7.63 6.80
CA ALA A 32 -8.46 7.24 7.82
C ALA A 32 -8.61 8.13 9.06
N GLN A 33 -9.41 7.66 10.03
CA GLN A 33 -9.64 8.32 11.32
C GLN A 33 -9.18 7.37 12.43
N ASP A 34 -10.07 6.97 13.36
CA ASP A 34 -9.79 5.95 14.38
C ASP A 34 -9.69 4.54 13.78
N VAL A 35 -10.38 4.34 12.67
CA VAL A 35 -10.33 3.15 11.82
C VAL A 35 -10.06 3.58 10.37
N ILE A 36 -9.65 2.63 9.54
CA ILE A 36 -9.50 2.86 8.10
C ILE A 36 -10.60 2.11 7.38
N THR A 37 -11.49 2.87 6.74
CA THR A 37 -12.65 2.33 6.04
C THR A 37 -12.71 2.82 4.62
N LEU A 38 -13.15 1.93 3.76
CA LEU A 38 -13.61 2.25 2.43
C LEU A 38 -15.11 2.57 2.50
N ILE A 39 -15.49 3.71 1.95
CA ILE A 39 -16.86 4.20 1.98
C ILE A 39 -17.38 4.53 0.58
N ASP A 40 -18.69 4.49 0.42
CA ASP A 40 -19.37 5.14 -0.70
C ASP A 40 -19.30 6.66 -0.51
N ALA A 41 -18.72 7.37 -1.47
CA ALA A 41 -18.42 8.79 -1.33
C ALA A 41 -19.67 9.68 -1.28
N LYS A 42 -20.82 9.19 -1.79
CA LYS A 42 -22.06 9.94 -1.85
C LYS A 42 -22.89 9.79 -0.57
N SER A 43 -23.07 8.56 -0.12
CA SER A 43 -23.89 8.21 1.06
C SER A 43 -23.09 8.22 2.36
N GLY A 44 -21.76 8.08 2.28
CA GLY A 44 -20.90 7.89 3.44
C GLY A 44 -21.00 6.50 4.07
N GLN A 45 -21.74 5.58 3.44
CA GLN A 45 -21.91 4.21 3.92
C GLN A 45 -20.57 3.46 3.88
N SER A 46 -20.27 2.72 4.95
CA SER A 46 -19.12 1.81 5.00
C SER A 46 -19.32 0.64 4.03
N LEU A 47 -18.35 0.41 3.16
CA LEU A 47 -18.32 -0.68 2.18
C LEU A 47 -17.37 -1.80 2.62
N LEU A 48 -16.21 -1.43 3.16
CA LEU A 48 -15.20 -2.38 3.61
C LEU A 48 -14.35 -1.77 4.73
N MET A 49 -14.10 -2.53 5.79
CA MET A 49 -13.13 -2.16 6.82
C MET A 49 -11.74 -2.63 6.38
N LEU A 50 -10.83 -1.68 6.18
CA LEU A 50 -9.47 -1.92 5.70
C LEU A 50 -8.55 -2.19 6.88
N ASP A 51 -8.66 -1.39 7.93
CA ASP A 51 -7.97 -1.58 9.20
C ASP A 51 -8.86 -1.15 10.39
N HIS A 52 -8.67 -1.83 11.51
CA HIS A 52 -9.54 -1.79 12.69
C HIS A 52 -9.05 -0.84 13.79
N ASP A 53 -7.80 -0.37 13.71
CA ASP A 53 -7.24 0.53 14.71
C ASP A 53 -6.04 1.33 14.17
N THR A 54 -6.18 2.65 14.12
CA THR A 54 -5.07 3.53 13.74
C THR A 54 -4.17 3.95 14.90
N ASN A 55 -4.45 3.48 16.13
CA ASN A 55 -3.62 3.80 17.29
C ASN A 55 -2.19 3.31 17.10
N GLY A 56 -1.24 4.20 17.38
CA GLY A 56 0.18 3.92 17.17
C GLY A 56 0.67 4.12 15.73
N LEU A 57 -0.22 4.40 14.77
CA LEU A 57 0.19 4.82 13.43
C LEU A 57 0.69 6.27 13.44
N VAL A 58 1.87 6.47 12.86
CA VAL A 58 2.49 7.80 12.67
C VAL A 58 2.16 8.39 11.30
N LYS A 59 1.84 7.56 10.31
CA LYS A 59 1.45 7.98 8.96
C LYS A 59 0.52 6.94 8.35
N VAL A 60 -0.50 7.41 7.64
CA VAL A 60 -1.29 6.61 6.69
C VAL A 60 -1.12 7.25 5.32
N GLU A 61 -0.75 6.44 4.33
CA GLU A 61 -0.62 6.87 2.95
C GLU A 61 -1.55 6.06 2.06
N ILE A 62 -2.31 6.75 1.21
CA ILE A 62 -3.33 6.13 0.37
C ILE A 62 -3.04 6.51 -1.08
N ALA A 63 -2.98 5.51 -1.97
CA ALA A 63 -2.78 5.71 -3.39
C ALA A 63 -3.84 4.94 -4.18
N TRP A 64 -4.72 5.67 -4.86
CA TRP A 64 -5.66 5.10 -5.82
C TRP A 64 -5.01 4.90 -7.18
N ALA A 65 -5.28 3.78 -7.83
CA ALA A 65 -4.92 3.57 -9.23
C ALA A 65 -5.66 4.59 -10.10
N PRO A 66 -5.04 5.18 -11.14
CA PRO A 66 -5.61 6.31 -11.87
C PRO A 66 -6.85 5.98 -12.69
N ASP A 67 -7.00 4.74 -13.13
CA ASP A 67 -8.00 4.26 -14.08
C ASP A 67 -8.73 2.99 -13.59
N SER A 68 -8.61 2.66 -12.31
CA SER A 68 -9.29 1.49 -11.73
C SER A 68 -9.74 1.75 -10.29
N THR A 69 -10.46 0.78 -9.73
CA THR A 69 -10.93 0.75 -8.34
C THR A 69 -9.90 0.17 -7.38
N LYS A 70 -8.66 -0.05 -7.81
CA LYS A 70 -7.58 -0.53 -6.94
C LYS A 70 -7.03 0.59 -6.08
N VAL A 71 -6.77 0.29 -4.81
CA VAL A 71 -6.15 1.21 -3.86
C VAL A 71 -5.10 0.50 -3.03
N GLY A 72 -3.92 1.12 -2.92
CA GLY A 72 -2.87 0.73 -2.00
C GLY A 72 -2.87 1.63 -0.78
N ILE A 73 -2.62 1.06 0.39
CA ILE A 73 -2.57 1.76 1.68
C ILE A 73 -1.30 1.33 2.41
N ILE A 74 -0.49 2.31 2.85
CA ILE A 74 0.63 2.08 3.76
C ILE A 74 0.23 2.56 5.14
N LEU A 75 0.36 1.68 6.13
CA LEU A 75 0.19 1.96 7.55
C LEU A 75 1.57 2.03 8.18
N SER A 76 2.04 3.21 8.55
CA SER A 76 3.37 3.36 9.17
C SER A 76 3.25 3.49 10.67
N ALA A 77 3.98 2.65 11.39
CA ALA A 77 4.21 2.73 12.83
C ALA A 77 5.68 3.13 13.10
N PRO A 78 6.08 3.47 14.35
CA PRO A 78 7.44 3.94 14.64
C PRO A 78 8.58 2.99 14.26
N ARG A 79 8.30 1.68 14.12
CA ARG A 79 9.32 0.63 13.88
C ARG A 79 9.14 -0.12 12.56
N GLY A 80 8.09 0.13 11.81
CA GLY A 80 7.78 -0.63 10.61
C GLY A 80 6.57 -0.07 9.90
N SER A 81 6.21 -0.66 8.78
CA SER A 81 5.04 -0.23 8.01
C SER A 81 4.36 -1.43 7.38
N ALA A 82 3.05 -1.56 7.49
CA ALA A 82 2.29 -2.57 6.76
C ALA A 82 1.77 -2.01 5.43
N VAL A 83 1.48 -2.89 4.47
CA VAL A 83 0.84 -2.52 3.20
C VAL A 83 -0.42 -3.35 3.00
N ILE A 84 -1.53 -2.67 2.71
CA ILE A 84 -2.84 -3.26 2.40
C ILE A 84 -3.23 -2.85 0.98
N GLY A 85 -3.80 -3.79 0.23
CA GLY A 85 -4.44 -3.53 -1.05
C GLY A 85 -5.94 -3.77 -0.97
N ALA A 86 -6.75 -2.99 -1.67
CA ALA A 86 -8.16 -3.27 -1.88
C ALA A 86 -8.60 -2.99 -3.32
N TRP A 87 -9.61 -3.72 -3.81
CA TRP A 87 -10.15 -3.58 -5.17
C TRP A 87 -11.61 -4.03 -5.26
N PHE A 88 -12.30 -3.52 -6.27
CA PHE A 88 -13.65 -3.95 -6.65
C PHE A 88 -13.58 -4.75 -7.94
N ASP A 89 -14.15 -5.96 -7.97
CA ASP A 89 -14.14 -6.87 -9.13
C ASP A 89 -15.33 -6.66 -10.09
N GLY A 90 -16.31 -5.83 -9.70
CA GLY A 90 -17.57 -5.63 -10.41
C GLY A 90 -18.80 -6.11 -9.63
N GLY A 91 -18.62 -6.91 -8.58
CA GLY A 91 -19.67 -7.38 -7.68
C GLY A 91 -19.37 -7.16 -6.20
N ALA A 92 -18.13 -7.36 -5.76
CA ALA A 92 -17.72 -7.26 -4.36
C ALA A 92 -16.40 -6.50 -4.18
N TRP A 93 -16.22 -5.96 -2.97
CA TRP A 93 -14.94 -5.40 -2.53
C TRP A 93 -14.09 -6.47 -1.88
N HIS A 94 -12.81 -6.44 -2.22
CA HIS A 94 -11.79 -7.34 -1.70
C HIS A 94 -10.69 -6.53 -1.03
N LYS A 95 -9.98 -7.16 -0.09
CA LYS A 95 -8.72 -6.65 0.47
C LYS A 95 -7.70 -7.78 0.62
N THR A 96 -6.45 -7.40 0.74
CA THR A 96 -5.38 -8.31 1.12
C THR A 96 -5.22 -8.37 2.63
N ILE A 97 -4.67 -9.48 3.15
CA ILE A 97 -3.96 -9.43 4.43
C ILE A 97 -2.71 -8.55 4.29
N GLU A 98 -2.29 -7.92 5.38
CA GLU A 98 -1.08 -7.10 5.45
C GLU A 98 0.14 -7.84 4.89
N LEU A 99 0.88 -7.17 3.99
CA LEU A 99 2.00 -7.77 3.25
C LEU A 99 3.22 -8.16 4.12
N ASP A 100 3.22 -7.90 5.42
CA ASP A 100 4.45 -8.02 6.23
C ASP A 100 5.08 -9.43 6.18
N ALA A 101 4.26 -10.49 6.03
CA ALA A 101 4.75 -11.86 5.88
C ALA A 101 5.55 -12.12 4.59
N ASP A 102 5.17 -11.49 3.47
CA ASP A 102 5.79 -11.71 2.15
C ASP A 102 7.08 -10.89 1.93
N SER A 103 7.34 -9.93 2.81
CA SER A 103 8.54 -9.08 2.77
C SER A 103 9.76 -9.66 3.51
N ALA A 104 9.60 -10.80 4.20
CA ALA A 104 10.65 -11.38 5.05
C ALA A 104 11.98 -11.65 4.31
N GLY A 105 11.92 -12.04 3.04
CA GLY A 105 13.12 -12.26 2.22
C GLY A 105 13.92 -10.99 1.93
N PHE A 106 13.27 -9.82 1.87
CA PHE A 106 13.93 -8.54 1.65
C PHE A 106 14.71 -8.09 2.87
N THR A 107 14.07 -8.18 4.04
CA THR A 107 14.69 -7.85 5.32
C THR A 107 15.92 -8.73 5.57
N GLN A 108 15.81 -10.05 5.38
CA GLN A 108 16.95 -10.96 5.57
C GLN A 108 18.13 -10.62 4.65
N ARG A 109 17.87 -10.31 3.38
CA ARG A 109 18.91 -9.88 2.44
C ARG A 109 19.57 -8.58 2.90
N ALA A 110 18.77 -7.60 3.31
CA ALA A 110 19.28 -6.31 3.76
C ALA A 110 20.07 -6.42 5.07
N GLU A 111 19.62 -7.23 6.02
CA GLU A 111 20.35 -7.53 7.27
C GLU A 111 21.71 -8.20 6.99
N ALA A 112 21.79 -9.09 6.01
CA ALA A 112 23.05 -9.72 5.60
C ALA A 112 24.03 -8.72 4.97
N GLU A 113 23.55 -7.77 4.18
CA GLU A 113 24.38 -6.81 3.44
C GLU A 113 24.77 -5.56 4.26
N TYR A 114 23.85 -5.08 5.10
CA TYR A 114 24.02 -3.88 5.90
C TYR A 114 24.37 -4.18 7.37
N GLY A 115 24.25 -5.44 7.79
CA GLY A 115 24.71 -5.92 9.09
C GLY A 115 23.81 -5.52 10.25
N GLY A 116 23.54 -6.48 11.13
CA GLY A 116 22.68 -6.28 12.29
C GLY A 116 21.19 -6.36 11.95
N ARG A 117 20.37 -6.50 12.99
CA ARG A 117 18.91 -6.61 12.86
C ARG A 117 18.29 -5.30 12.38
N LEU A 118 17.23 -5.37 11.59
CA LEU A 118 16.37 -4.22 11.26
C LEU A 118 15.78 -3.60 12.55
N VAL A 119 15.95 -2.29 12.71
CA VAL A 119 15.48 -1.52 13.87
C VAL A 119 14.26 -0.68 13.53
N SER A 120 14.24 -0.12 12.32
CA SER A 120 13.09 0.65 11.82
C SER A 120 13.06 0.61 10.30
N GLU A 121 11.86 0.64 9.76
CA GLU A 121 11.59 0.75 8.33
C GLU A 121 10.51 1.82 8.09
N GLY A 122 10.70 2.63 7.06
CA GLY A 122 9.67 3.52 6.53
C GLY A 122 9.38 3.22 5.07
N ARG A 123 8.10 3.09 4.71
CA ARG A 123 7.61 2.91 3.34
C ARG A 123 6.85 4.13 2.86
N SER A 124 6.91 4.41 1.55
CA SER A 124 6.04 5.37 0.87
C SER A 124 5.72 4.87 -0.54
N PHE A 125 4.56 5.25 -1.07
CA PHE A 125 4.26 5.04 -2.47
C PHE A 125 5.00 6.06 -3.33
N CYS A 126 5.49 5.60 -4.48
CA CYS A 126 6.19 6.46 -5.44
C CYS A 126 5.25 6.80 -6.60
N ALA A 127 4.84 5.79 -7.36
CA ALA A 127 3.95 5.97 -8.50
C ALA A 127 3.33 4.63 -8.92
N TRP A 128 2.10 4.69 -9.44
CA TRP A 128 1.54 3.57 -10.21
C TRP A 128 2.32 3.40 -11.51
N LYS A 129 2.70 2.17 -11.81
CA LYS A 129 3.32 1.77 -13.09
C LYS A 129 2.29 1.27 -14.08
N THR A 130 1.26 0.59 -13.58
CA THR A 130 0.08 0.15 -14.33
C THR A 130 -1.14 0.26 -13.40
N ALA A 131 -2.34 -0.03 -13.90
CA ALA A 131 -3.55 -0.10 -13.08
C ALA A 131 -3.47 -1.13 -11.93
N SER A 132 -2.54 -2.09 -11.99
CA SER A 132 -2.40 -3.18 -11.01
C SER A 132 -0.99 -3.31 -10.43
N ALA A 133 -0.11 -2.33 -10.67
CA ALA A 133 1.26 -2.37 -10.18
C ALA A 133 1.68 -1.00 -9.64
N LEU A 134 2.03 -0.96 -8.35
CA LEU A 134 2.35 0.25 -7.59
C LEU A 134 3.80 0.19 -7.11
N ARG A 135 4.60 1.20 -7.43
CA ARG A 135 5.98 1.26 -6.92
C ARG A 135 5.99 1.72 -5.47
N VAL A 136 6.67 0.94 -4.64
CA VAL A 136 6.97 1.27 -3.24
C VAL A 136 8.46 1.55 -3.12
N GLN A 137 8.79 2.56 -2.33
CA GLN A 137 10.15 2.86 -1.92
C GLN A 137 10.20 3.00 -0.40
N GLY A 138 11.38 2.81 0.17
CA GLY A 138 11.55 2.96 1.60
C GLY A 138 13.00 3.02 2.04
N THR A 139 13.16 3.21 3.34
CA THR A 139 14.46 3.25 4.01
C THR A 139 14.45 2.26 5.17
N MET A 140 15.49 1.45 5.28
CA MET A 140 15.74 0.55 6.41
C MET A 140 16.89 1.08 7.25
N LYS A 141 16.77 0.98 8.58
CA LYS A 141 17.84 1.29 9.54
C LYS A 141 18.17 0.06 10.37
N PHE A 142 19.46 -0.22 10.56
CA PHE A 142 19.94 -1.43 11.20
C PHE A 142 20.62 -1.15 12.54
N ALA A 143 20.68 -2.17 13.39
CA ALA A 143 21.34 -2.09 14.70
C ALA A 143 22.85 -1.79 14.60
N SER A 144 23.47 -2.04 13.45
CA SER A 144 24.84 -1.62 13.15
C SER A 144 25.03 -0.11 13.03
N GLY A 145 23.93 0.67 12.96
CA GLY A 145 23.94 2.10 12.65
C GLY A 145 23.94 2.40 11.14
N ARG A 146 24.02 1.37 10.28
CA ARG A 146 23.89 1.52 8.83
C ARG A 146 22.43 1.72 8.42
N GLN A 147 22.23 2.31 7.26
CA GLN A 147 20.94 2.44 6.61
C GLN A 147 21.05 2.11 5.12
N CYS A 148 19.94 1.70 4.51
CA CYS A 148 19.82 1.51 3.08
C CYS A 148 18.48 2.02 2.58
N ASP A 149 18.47 2.54 1.35
CA ASP A 149 17.24 2.78 0.63
C ASP A 149 16.90 1.53 -0.19
N TYR A 150 15.62 1.36 -0.50
CA TYR A 150 15.17 0.24 -1.30
C TYR A 150 13.91 0.60 -2.09
N GLN A 151 13.65 -0.18 -3.13
CA GLN A 151 12.41 -0.12 -3.90
C GLN A 151 11.96 -1.49 -4.35
N TYR A 152 10.67 -1.63 -4.58
CA TYR A 152 10.06 -2.78 -5.23
C TYR A 152 8.77 -2.39 -5.96
N LEU A 153 8.30 -3.26 -6.84
CA LEU A 153 7.00 -3.16 -7.48
C LEU A 153 6.00 -4.03 -6.72
N LEU A 154 4.90 -3.44 -6.29
CA LEU A 154 3.81 -4.13 -5.62
C LEU A 154 2.73 -4.47 -6.64
N GLU A 155 2.53 -5.74 -6.94
CA GLU A 155 1.52 -6.20 -7.90
C GLU A 155 0.26 -6.70 -7.19
N PHE A 156 -0.90 -6.23 -7.64
CA PHE A 156 -2.19 -6.78 -7.25
C PHE A 156 -2.45 -8.07 -8.03
N GLN A 157 -2.70 -9.15 -7.32
CA GLN A 157 -3.04 -10.46 -7.87
C GLN A 157 -4.40 -10.92 -7.31
N PRO A 158 -5.52 -10.45 -7.91
CA PRO A 158 -6.87 -10.79 -7.45
C PRO A 158 -7.16 -12.29 -7.42
N ASP A 159 -6.59 -13.04 -8.36
CA ASP A 159 -6.84 -14.48 -8.51
C ASP A 159 -5.93 -15.36 -7.65
N ALA A 160 -4.98 -14.76 -6.92
CA ALA A 160 -4.06 -15.50 -6.07
C ALA A 160 -4.75 -15.92 -4.78
N GLN A 161 -5.20 -17.17 -4.68
CA GLN A 161 -5.75 -17.72 -3.44
C GLN A 161 -4.69 -17.75 -2.34
N ARG A 162 -4.79 -16.84 -1.38
CA ARG A 162 -3.95 -16.82 -0.18
C ARG A 162 -4.83 -16.71 1.05
N HIS A 163 -5.18 -17.86 1.63
CA HIS A 163 -5.96 -17.98 2.87
C HIS A 163 -7.34 -17.28 2.88
N LEU A 164 -8.13 -17.60 3.90
CA LEU A 164 -9.43 -17.00 4.18
C LEU A 164 -9.34 -16.38 5.57
N ASP A 165 -9.45 -15.05 5.68
CA ASP A 165 -9.74 -14.42 6.96
C ASP A 165 -11.10 -14.88 7.49
N ALA A 166 -11.23 -15.00 8.81
CA ALA A 166 -12.43 -15.46 9.50
C ALA A 166 -13.66 -14.56 9.25
N GLY A 167 -13.47 -13.40 8.62
CA GLY A 167 -14.51 -12.47 8.18
C GLY A 167 -15.16 -12.77 6.83
N GLY A 168 -14.73 -13.81 6.08
CA GLY A 168 -15.41 -14.29 4.88
C GLY A 168 -15.18 -13.48 3.59
N PHE A 169 -14.09 -12.72 3.49
CA PHE A 169 -13.69 -12.05 2.25
C PHE A 169 -12.64 -12.90 1.52
N GLU A 170 -12.81 -13.12 0.21
CA GLU A 170 -11.79 -13.76 -0.61
C GLU A 170 -10.58 -12.83 -0.75
N GLU A 171 -9.44 -13.30 -0.27
CA GLU A 171 -8.17 -12.60 -0.32
C GLU A 171 -7.47 -12.85 -1.66
N GLY A 172 -7.34 -11.80 -2.47
CA GLY A 172 -6.25 -11.73 -3.44
C GLY A 172 -4.94 -11.33 -2.74
N ALA A 173 -3.84 -11.45 -3.46
CA ALA A 173 -2.51 -11.16 -2.93
C ALA A 173 -1.99 -9.81 -3.43
N LEU A 174 -1.22 -9.16 -2.57
CA LEU A 174 -0.22 -8.21 -3.03
C LEU A 174 1.09 -8.97 -3.13
N VAL A 175 1.79 -8.89 -4.25
CA VAL A 175 3.05 -9.61 -4.44
C VAL A 175 4.16 -8.62 -4.76
N PRO A 176 5.19 -8.51 -3.91
CA PRO A 176 6.31 -7.67 -4.21
C PRO A 176 7.20 -8.33 -5.27
N LYS A 177 7.63 -7.54 -6.25
CA LYS A 177 8.48 -7.91 -7.38
C LYS A 177 9.63 -6.93 -7.49
N ASP A 178 10.69 -7.36 -8.18
CA ASP A 178 11.82 -6.50 -8.56
C ASP A 178 12.46 -5.73 -7.40
N PHE A 179 12.56 -6.37 -6.22
CA PHE A 179 13.18 -5.75 -5.06
C PHE A 179 14.65 -5.40 -5.30
N ARG A 180 15.02 -4.17 -4.96
CA ARG A 180 16.38 -3.62 -5.08
C ARG A 180 16.73 -2.84 -3.82
N LEU A 181 17.97 -3.04 -3.37
CA LEU A 181 18.66 -2.17 -2.43
C LEU A 181 19.40 -1.11 -3.23
N GLU A 182 19.44 0.12 -2.71
CA GLU A 182 20.11 1.28 -3.32
C GLU A 182 21.31 1.77 -2.51
#